data_AF-A0A497VBB6-F1
#
_entry.id   AF-A0A497VBB6-F1
#
_cell.length_a   1.000
_cell.length_b   1.000
_cell.length_c   1.000
_cell.angle_alpha   90.00
_cell.angle_beta   90.00
_cell.angle_gamma   90.00
#
_symmetry.space_group_name_H-M   'P 1'
#
loop_
_entity.id
_entity.type
_entity.pdbx_description
1 polymer ?
#
loop_
_entity_poly.entity_id
_entity_poly.type
_entity_poly.pdbx_seq_one_letter_code
_entity_poly.pdbx_strand_id
1 'polypeptide(L)'
;MFKSLVTPAAAALMMSSSAFAETMVSKVEVGVDLTAVKNETAAAYYTSIENDLETAIIAKLTQQLSTSGASVLVDVDELSLANSFQSILGIAESELAGSIIVSNLEDNSQHQSYDLKVSFEPAPVVLSADEDVVILRSNTADYYAQMVDAFAENVADKLK
;
A
#
# COMPACT_ATOMS: atom_id res chain seq x y z
N MET A 1 35.71 9.74 -60.88
CA MET A 1 35.49 8.73 -59.82
C MET A 1 35.57 9.41 -58.48
N PHE A 2 34.43 9.83 -57.90
CA PHE A 2 34.37 10.45 -56.58
C PHE A 2 33.95 9.38 -55.57
N LYS A 3 34.87 8.99 -54.68
CA LYS A 3 34.57 8.08 -53.57
C LYS A 3 34.20 8.94 -52.35
N SER A 4 32.90 9.01 -52.06
CA SER A 4 32.39 9.61 -50.82
C SER A 4 32.56 8.61 -49.68
N LEU A 5 33.37 8.96 -48.68
CA LEU A 5 33.50 8.23 -47.43
C LEU A 5 32.48 8.82 -46.45
N VAL A 6 31.37 8.09 -46.24
CA VAL A 6 30.36 8.43 -45.23
C VAL A 6 30.77 7.76 -43.92
N THR A 7 31.22 8.56 -42.96
CA THR A 7 31.49 8.14 -41.58
C THR A 7 30.18 7.92 -40.84
N PRO A 8 29.91 6.75 -40.21
CA PRO A 8 28.76 6.60 -39.34
C PRO A 8 29.08 7.27 -37.99
N ALA A 9 28.42 8.38 -37.69
CA ALA A 9 28.41 8.95 -36.35
C ALA A 9 27.55 8.05 -35.44
N ALA A 10 28.20 7.28 -34.56
CA ALA A 10 27.51 6.55 -33.50
C ALA A 10 27.01 7.54 -32.45
N ALA A 11 25.74 7.93 -32.53
CA ALA A 11 25.07 8.68 -31.48
C ALA A 11 24.79 7.73 -30.31
N ALA A 12 25.63 7.79 -29.27
CA ALA A 12 25.34 7.16 -27.99
C ALA A 12 24.16 7.88 -27.34
N LEU A 13 22.97 7.29 -27.43
CA LEU A 13 21.81 7.72 -26.65
C LEU A 13 22.10 7.42 -25.18
N MET A 14 22.62 8.41 -24.45
CA MET A 14 22.59 8.37 -22.99
C MET A 14 21.12 8.41 -22.59
N MET A 15 20.59 7.26 -22.18
CA MET A 15 19.31 7.20 -21.50
C MET A 15 19.51 7.85 -20.13
N SER A 16 19.25 9.16 -20.05
CA SER A 16 19.13 9.86 -18.79
C SER A 16 17.91 9.30 -18.08
N SER A 17 18.11 8.31 -17.20
CA SER A 17 17.10 7.96 -16.22
C SER A 17 16.89 9.18 -15.33
N SER A 18 15.77 9.87 -15.50
CA SER A 18 15.31 10.89 -14.58
C SER A 18 15.16 10.22 -13.21
N ALA A 19 16.13 10.41 -12.32
CA ALA A 19 15.96 10.06 -10.92
C ALA A 19 14.93 11.05 -10.37
N PHE A 20 13.71 10.59 -10.13
CA PHE A 20 12.79 11.32 -9.27
C PHE A 20 13.45 11.40 -7.89
N ALA A 21 13.42 12.59 -7.29
CA ALA A 21 13.96 12.77 -5.96
C ALA A 21 13.01 12.08 -4.97
N GLU A 22 13.46 10.97 -4.37
CA GLU A 22 12.74 10.28 -3.32
C GLU A 22 12.45 11.23 -2.16
N THR A 23 11.24 11.18 -1.61
CA THR A 23 10.87 11.99 -0.46
C THR A 23 11.43 11.36 0.81
N MET A 24 12.32 12.08 1.49
CA MET A 24 12.83 11.67 2.80
C MET A 24 11.74 11.83 3.86
N VAL A 25 11.63 10.88 4.78
CA VAL A 25 10.58 10.80 5.80
C VAL A 25 11.21 10.89 7.19
N SER A 26 10.71 11.83 7.99
CA SER A 26 11.17 12.04 9.37
C SER A 26 10.29 11.36 10.40
N LYS A 27 9.03 11.12 10.08
CA LYS A 27 8.04 10.60 11.01
C LYS A 27 6.88 9.92 10.28
N VAL A 28 6.39 8.82 10.84
CA VAL A 28 5.14 8.18 10.46
C VAL A 28 4.29 8.11 11.72
N GLU A 29 3.05 8.57 11.65
CA GLU A 29 2.06 8.46 12.72
C GLU A 29 0.78 7.86 12.15
N VAL A 30 0.21 6.89 12.86
CA VAL A 30 -1.06 6.27 12.52
C VAL A 30 -2.03 6.47 13.66
N GLY A 31 -3.23 6.96 13.36
CA GLY A 31 -4.34 7.06 14.30
C GLY A 31 -5.52 6.24 13.83
N VAL A 32 -6.16 5.51 14.75
CA VAL A 32 -7.39 4.75 14.49
C VAL A 32 -8.42 5.04 15.58
N ASP A 33 -9.55 5.61 15.17
CA ASP A 33 -10.68 5.80 16.07
C ASP A 33 -11.52 4.53 16.22
N LEU A 34 -12.15 4.37 17.39
CA LEU A 34 -13.08 3.26 17.65
C LEU A 34 -14.22 3.19 16.62
N THR A 35 -14.60 4.33 16.03
CA THR A 35 -15.65 4.40 15.00
C THR A 35 -15.20 3.88 13.63
N ALA A 36 -13.89 3.71 13.41
CA ALA A 36 -13.34 3.12 12.20
C ALA A 36 -13.58 1.61 12.14
N VAL A 37 -13.69 0.94 13.28
CA VAL A 37 -13.92 -0.51 13.37
C VAL A 37 -15.37 -0.84 13.02
N LYS A 38 -15.60 -1.54 11.89
CA LYS A 38 -16.95 -1.77 11.37
C LYS A 38 -17.58 -3.11 11.74
N ASN A 39 -16.79 -4.09 12.19
CA ASN A 39 -17.33 -5.40 12.57
C ASN A 39 -16.55 -6.08 13.70
N GLU A 40 -17.14 -7.13 14.29
CA GLU A 40 -16.57 -7.86 15.43
C GLU A 40 -15.20 -8.46 15.12
N THR A 41 -15.01 -8.96 13.89
CA THR A 41 -13.75 -9.52 13.43
C THR A 41 -12.63 -8.47 13.43
N ALA A 42 -12.92 -7.26 12.95
CA ALA A 42 -11.99 -6.12 12.96
C ALA A 42 -11.70 -5.63 14.38
N ALA A 43 -12.67 -5.71 15.30
CA ALA A 43 -12.48 -5.30 16.69
C ALA A 43 -11.36 -6.08 17.40
N ALA A 44 -11.09 -7.32 16.98
CA ALA A 44 -9.98 -8.12 17.50
C ALA A 44 -8.59 -7.52 17.20
N TYR A 45 -8.49 -6.62 16.21
CA TYR A 45 -7.24 -6.00 15.76
C TYR A 45 -7.13 -4.51 16.13
N TYR A 46 -8.17 -3.93 16.73
CA TYR A 46 -8.23 -2.50 17.05
C TYR A 46 -7.01 -2.03 17.88
N THR A 47 -6.54 -2.85 18.82
CA THR A 47 -5.42 -2.47 19.69
C THR A 47 -4.05 -2.60 19.03
N SER A 48 -3.94 -3.22 17.84
CA SER A 48 -2.66 -3.43 17.16
C SER A 48 -2.55 -2.69 15.83
N ILE A 49 -3.66 -2.38 15.17
CA ILE A 49 -3.68 -1.82 13.80
C ILE A 49 -2.85 -0.55 13.63
N GLU A 50 -2.85 0.36 14.61
CA GLU A 50 -1.99 1.57 14.58
C GLU A 50 -0.51 1.19 14.44
N ASN A 51 -0.02 0.37 15.39
CA ASN A 51 1.38 -0.05 15.42
C ASN A 51 1.74 -0.95 14.22
N ASP A 52 0.82 -1.80 13.79
CA ASP A 52 1.04 -2.72 12.67
C ASP A 52 1.19 -1.94 11.35
N LEU A 53 0.34 -0.93 11.11
CA LEU A 53 0.46 -0.05 9.95
C LEU A 53 1.71 0.82 10.01
N GLU A 54 2.00 1.43 11.17
CA GLU A 54 3.19 2.26 11.34
C GLU A 54 4.46 1.43 11.05
N THR A 55 4.56 0.25 11.65
CA THR A 55 5.70 -0.66 11.45
C THR A 55 5.81 -1.10 10.00
N ALA A 56 4.69 -1.46 9.36
CA ALA A 56 4.68 -1.88 7.96
C ALA A 56 5.15 -0.75 7.03
N ILE A 57 4.64 0.47 7.20
CA ILE A 57 5.05 1.64 6.41
C ILE A 57 6.54 1.94 6.61
N ILE A 58 7.01 1.99 7.86
CA ILE A 58 8.43 2.22 8.17
C ILE A 58 9.32 1.15 7.53
N ALA A 59 8.89 -0.12 7.55
CA ALA A 59 9.64 -1.21 6.93
C ALA A 59 9.82 -1.01 5.41
N LYS A 60 8.82 -0.46 4.71
CA LYS A 60 8.92 -0.13 3.27
C LYS A 60 9.79 1.10 3.01
N LEU A 61 9.89 2.01 3.96
CA LEU A 61 10.58 3.30 3.84
C LEU A 61 12.01 3.31 4.39
N THR A 62 12.58 2.16 4.78
CA THR A 62 13.89 2.09 5.46
C THR A 62 15.03 2.85 4.79
N GLN A 63 15.02 3.03 3.47
CA GLN A 63 16.04 3.77 2.72
C GLN A 63 15.78 5.30 2.66
N GLN A 64 14.56 5.73 2.98
CA GLN A 64 14.08 7.11 2.95
C GLN A 64 13.96 7.73 4.34
N LEU A 65 14.28 7.00 5.41
CA LEU A 65 14.22 7.51 6.78
C LEU A 65 15.37 8.50 7.03
N SER A 66 15.04 9.66 7.58
CA SER A 66 15.99 10.73 7.88
C SER A 66 15.57 11.48 9.14
N THR A 67 16.49 12.16 9.81
CA THR A 67 16.15 13.04 10.94
C THR A 67 15.39 14.30 10.51
N SER A 68 15.37 14.58 9.19
CA SER A 68 14.65 15.69 8.57
C SER A 68 13.99 15.24 7.28
N GLY A 69 12.77 15.73 7.03
CA GLY A 69 11.96 15.31 5.90
C GLY A 69 10.46 15.40 6.18
N ALA A 70 9.66 14.83 5.29
CA ALA A 70 8.20 14.82 5.41
C ALA A 70 7.72 14.01 6.62
N SER A 71 6.65 14.47 7.23
CA SER A 71 5.84 13.71 8.19
C SER A 71 4.69 13.06 7.45
N VAL A 72 4.48 11.77 7.67
CA VAL A 72 3.34 11.01 7.14
C VAL A 72 2.37 10.77 8.28
N LEU A 73 1.15 11.28 8.16
CA LEU A 73 0.05 11.01 9.07
C LEU A 73 -0.98 10.14 8.34
N VAL A 74 -1.36 9.03 8.96
CA VAL A 74 -2.41 8.14 8.50
C VAL A 74 -3.55 8.19 9.50
N ASP A 75 -4.73 8.58 9.04
CA ASP A 75 -5.97 8.54 9.81
C ASP A 75 -6.84 7.42 9.26
N VAL A 76 -7.10 6.38 10.06
CA VAL A 76 -7.85 5.21 9.61
C VAL A 76 -9.34 5.47 9.81
N ASP A 77 -10.07 5.49 8.69
CA ASP A 77 -11.51 5.76 8.63
C ASP A 77 -12.35 4.47 8.70
N GLU A 78 -11.79 3.36 8.22
CA GLU A 78 -12.49 2.08 8.12
C GLU A 78 -11.56 0.87 8.27
N LEU A 79 -11.91 -0.04 9.16
CA LEU A 79 -11.39 -1.40 9.22
C LEU A 79 -12.56 -2.39 9.31
N SER A 80 -12.70 -3.23 8.30
CA SER A 80 -13.68 -4.30 8.20
C SER A 80 -12.99 -5.60 7.78
N LEU A 81 -13.24 -6.70 8.49
CA LEU A 81 -12.65 -8.00 8.19
C LEU A 81 -13.71 -9.06 8.01
N ALA A 82 -13.66 -9.77 6.88
CA ALA A 82 -14.50 -10.94 6.68
C ALA A 82 -14.14 -12.06 7.66
N ASN A 83 -15.16 -12.73 8.20
CA ASN A 83 -14.96 -13.93 8.99
C ASN A 83 -14.77 -15.17 8.10
N SER A 84 -14.35 -16.27 8.74
CA SER A 84 -14.11 -17.54 8.04
C SER A 84 -15.35 -18.10 7.34
N PHE A 85 -16.55 -17.87 7.88
CA PHE A 85 -17.79 -18.33 7.26
C PHE A 85 -18.12 -17.55 5.98
N GLN A 86 -17.96 -16.22 5.98
CA GLN A 86 -18.13 -15.39 4.79
C GLN A 86 -17.11 -15.74 3.70
N SER A 87 -15.87 -16.04 4.10
CA SER A 87 -14.82 -16.54 3.19
C SER A 87 -15.22 -17.88 2.55
N ILE A 88 -15.74 -18.83 3.33
CA ILE A 88 -16.24 -20.12 2.82
C ILE A 88 -17.36 -19.93 1.80
N LEU A 89 -18.26 -18.98 2.04
CA LEU A 89 -19.39 -18.70 1.17
C LEU A 89 -19.01 -17.87 -0.08
N GLY A 90 -17.75 -17.47 -0.23
CA GLY A 90 -17.31 -16.62 -1.34
C GLY A 90 -17.94 -15.22 -1.30
N ILE A 91 -18.29 -14.73 -0.11
CA ILE A 91 -18.86 -13.40 0.15
C ILE A 91 -18.00 -12.61 1.14
N ALA A 92 -16.71 -12.97 1.24
CA ALA A 92 -15.77 -12.26 2.09
C ALA A 92 -15.47 -10.89 1.53
N GLU A 93 -15.92 -9.86 2.22
CA GLU A 93 -15.54 -8.47 1.98
C GLU A 93 -14.70 -8.00 3.16
N SER A 94 -13.44 -7.67 2.91
CA SER A 94 -12.56 -7.01 3.88
C SER A 94 -12.08 -5.69 3.30
N GLU A 95 -12.00 -4.67 4.13
CA GLU A 95 -11.65 -3.32 3.72
C GLU A 95 -10.82 -2.63 4.81
N LEU A 96 -9.80 -1.90 4.34
CA LEU A 96 -9.02 -0.96 5.13
C LEU A 96 -8.94 0.35 4.35
N ALA A 97 -9.49 1.41 4.94
CA ALA A 97 -9.48 2.74 4.34
C ALA A 97 -9.01 3.79 5.34
N GLY A 98 -8.35 4.83 4.81
CA GLY A 98 -7.91 5.96 5.60
C GLY A 98 -7.43 7.12 4.75
N SER A 99 -7.28 8.26 5.41
CA SER A 99 -6.75 9.49 4.85
C SER A 99 -5.26 9.60 5.15
N ILE A 100 -4.45 9.91 4.14
CA ILE A 100 -3.01 10.10 4.28
C ILE A 100 -2.66 11.55 4.03
N ILE A 101 -1.94 12.13 4.97
CA ILE A 101 -1.41 13.48 4.90
C ILE A 101 0.11 13.40 4.94
N VAL A 102 0.75 13.89 3.89
CA VAL A 102 2.20 14.05 3.80
C VAL A 102 2.50 15.52 3.89
N SER A 103 3.25 15.93 4.91
CA SER A 103 3.59 17.33 5.18
C SER A 103 5.09 17.48 5.34
N ASN A 104 5.72 18.24 4.45
CA ASN A 104 7.11 18.63 4.61
C ASN A 104 7.20 20.08 5.11
N LEU A 105 7.69 20.25 6.34
CA LEU A 105 7.83 21.56 6.98
C LEU A 105 8.99 22.39 6.43
N GLU A 106 9.96 21.75 5.76
CA GLU A 106 11.10 22.42 5.14
C GLU A 106 10.82 22.80 3.69
N ASP A 107 9.90 22.09 3.03
CA ASP A 107 9.45 22.36 1.66
C ASP A 107 7.93 22.25 1.53
N ASN A 108 7.25 23.40 1.62
CA ASN A 108 5.80 23.48 1.52
C ASN A 108 5.23 23.07 0.15
N SER A 109 6.07 22.84 -0.88
CA SER A 109 5.61 22.29 -2.16
C SER A 109 5.23 20.81 -2.10
N GLN A 110 5.64 20.11 -1.04
CA GLN A 110 5.42 18.67 -0.81
C GLN A 110 4.31 18.41 0.23
N HIS A 111 3.23 19.21 0.21
CA HIS A 111 2.01 18.90 0.95
C HIS A 111 1.05 18.10 0.07
N GLN A 112 0.76 16.88 0.48
CA GLN A 112 -0.18 15.99 -0.21
C GLN A 112 -1.20 15.44 0.78
N SER A 113 -2.45 15.36 0.36
CA SER A 113 -3.52 14.69 1.10
C SER A 113 -4.29 13.83 0.13
N TYR A 114 -4.50 12.56 0.47
CA TYR A 114 -5.26 11.63 -0.36
C TYR A 114 -5.89 10.52 0.47
N ASP A 115 -7.00 10.00 -0.02
CA ASP A 115 -7.66 8.83 0.56
C ASP A 115 -7.06 7.56 -0.07
N LEU A 116 -6.83 6.55 0.75
CA LEU A 116 -6.38 5.23 0.33
C LEU A 116 -7.35 4.18 0.83
N LYS A 117 -7.66 3.22 -0.04
CA LYS A 117 -8.54 2.11 0.27
C LYS A 117 -7.97 0.83 -0.32
N VAL A 118 -7.87 -0.18 0.52
CA VAL A 118 -7.49 -1.54 0.15
C VAL A 118 -8.67 -2.45 0.48
N SER A 119 -9.14 -3.20 -0.53
CA SER A 119 -10.25 -4.13 -0.36
C SER A 119 -9.84 -5.51 -0.88
N PHE A 120 -10.27 -6.56 -0.18
CA PHE A 120 -10.23 -7.92 -0.69
C PHE A 120 -11.65 -8.36 -1.03
N GLU A 121 -11.87 -8.57 -2.33
CA GLU A 121 -13.08 -9.18 -2.85
C GLU A 121 -12.89 -10.70 -2.97
N PRO A 122 -13.97 -11.48 -2.79
CA PRO A 122 -13.86 -12.92 -2.91
C PRO A 122 -13.62 -13.32 -4.37
N ALA A 123 -12.67 -14.23 -4.60
CA ALA A 123 -12.49 -14.81 -5.92
C ALA A 123 -13.75 -15.62 -6.29
N PRO A 124 -14.26 -15.51 -7.54
CA PRO A 124 -15.42 -16.28 -7.96
C PRO A 124 -15.11 -17.77 -7.87
N VAL A 125 -16.00 -18.53 -7.22
CA VAL A 125 -15.91 -20.00 -7.19
C VAL A 125 -16.25 -20.53 -8.58
N VAL A 126 -15.24 -20.93 -9.36
CA VAL A 126 -15.43 -21.63 -10.63
C VAL A 126 -15.69 -23.10 -10.32
N LEU A 127 -16.95 -23.52 -10.43
CA LEU A 127 -17.34 -24.93 -10.32
C LEU A 127 -17.27 -25.57 -11.72
N SER A 128 -16.19 -26.27 -12.04
CA SER A 128 -16.13 -27.18 -13.19
C SER A 128 -16.75 -28.52 -12.79
N ALA A 129 -17.63 -29.09 -13.62
CA ALA A 129 -18.37 -30.32 -13.29
C ALA A 129 -17.47 -31.56 -13.06
N ASP A 130 -16.20 -31.48 -13.46
CA ASP A 130 -15.21 -32.56 -13.39
C ASP A 130 -13.94 -32.21 -12.60
N GLU A 131 -13.88 -31.04 -11.92
CA GLU A 131 -12.70 -30.65 -11.12
C GLU A 131 -13.03 -30.61 -9.63
N ASP A 132 -12.07 -31.07 -8.81
CA ASP A 132 -12.10 -30.86 -7.37
C ASP A 132 -12.12 -29.35 -7.09
N VAL A 133 -13.09 -28.91 -6.29
CA VAL A 133 -13.20 -27.50 -5.90
C VAL A 133 -11.99 -27.14 -5.03
N VAL A 134 -11.00 -26.48 -5.63
CA VAL A 134 -9.86 -25.91 -4.90
C VAL A 134 -10.29 -24.58 -4.29
N ILE A 135 -10.84 -24.63 -3.08
CA ILE A 135 -11.07 -23.43 -2.28
C ILE A 135 -9.72 -22.98 -1.74
N LEU A 136 -9.13 -21.93 -2.33
CA LEU A 136 -7.98 -21.24 -1.74
C LEU A 136 -8.44 -20.55 -0.46
N ARG A 137 -8.03 -21.11 0.68
CA ARG A 137 -8.43 -20.66 2.01
C ARG A 137 -7.40 -19.66 2.54
N SER A 138 -7.77 -18.40 2.64
CA SER A 138 -7.06 -17.44 3.49
C SER A 138 -7.82 -17.30 4.79
N ASN A 139 -7.13 -17.40 5.92
CA ASN A 139 -7.76 -17.15 7.22
C ASN A 139 -7.88 -15.63 7.45
N THR A 140 -8.70 -15.22 8.43
CA THR A 140 -8.91 -13.78 8.74
C THR A 140 -7.60 -13.04 9.07
N ALA A 141 -6.65 -13.68 9.74
CA ALA A 141 -5.35 -13.07 10.04
C ALA A 141 -4.50 -12.87 8.78
N ASP A 142 -4.59 -13.79 7.82
CA ASP A 142 -3.92 -13.65 6.53
C ASP A 142 -4.49 -12.46 5.73
N TYR A 143 -5.82 -12.26 5.75
CA TYR A 143 -6.45 -11.09 5.13
C TYR A 143 -6.01 -9.79 5.79
N TYR A 144 -6.01 -9.76 7.13
CA TYR A 144 -5.53 -8.60 7.87
C TYR A 144 -4.09 -8.24 7.51
N ALA A 145 -3.17 -9.22 7.57
CA ALA A 145 -1.76 -8.99 7.27
C ALA A 145 -1.55 -8.51 5.83
N GLN A 146 -2.28 -9.08 4.87
CA GLN A 146 -2.21 -8.65 3.47
C GLN A 146 -2.78 -7.24 3.27
N MET A 147 -3.86 -6.85 3.96
CA MET A 147 -4.38 -5.48 3.89
C MET A 147 -3.39 -4.47 4.46
N VAL A 148 -2.78 -4.77 5.61
CA VAL A 148 -1.76 -3.91 6.23
C VAL A 148 -0.55 -3.75 5.31
N ASP A 149 -0.02 -4.85 4.75
CA ASP A 149 1.12 -4.81 3.83
C ASP A 149 0.79 -4.04 2.55
N ALA A 150 -0.38 -4.30 1.94
CA ALA A 150 -0.81 -3.59 0.74
C ALA A 150 -1.06 -2.10 0.99
N PHE A 151 -1.65 -1.74 2.13
CA PHE A 151 -1.84 -0.34 2.51
C PHE A 151 -0.49 0.36 2.67
N ALA A 152 0.44 -0.27 3.41
CA ALA A 152 1.78 0.25 3.62
C ALA A 152 2.57 0.41 2.32
N GLU A 153 2.47 -0.55 1.39
CA GLU A 153 3.11 -0.46 0.08
C GLU A 153 2.56 0.73 -0.72
N ASN A 154 1.25 0.92 -0.76
CA ASN A 154 0.64 2.05 -1.46
C ASN A 154 1.08 3.41 -0.88
N VAL A 155 1.20 3.51 0.45
CA VAL A 155 1.72 4.74 1.09
C VAL A 155 3.19 4.96 0.70
N ALA A 156 4.01 3.92 0.76
CA ALA A 156 5.43 4.02 0.42
C ALA A 156 5.65 4.37 -1.06
N ASP A 157 4.87 3.78 -1.97
CA ASP A 157 4.95 4.06 -3.41
C ASP A 157 4.60 5.51 -3.78
N LYS A 158 3.83 6.21 -2.95
CA LYS A 158 3.58 7.64 -3.13
C LYS A 158 4.75 8.53 -2.74
N LEU A 159 5.73 7.99 -2.01
CA LEU A 159 6.87 8.72 -1.47
C LEU A 159 8.16 8.46 -2.25
N LYS A 160 8.20 7.41 -3.08
CA LYS A 160 9.30 7.06 -3.99
C LYS A 160 9.20 7.86 -5.29
#